data_AF-A0A8S2TM20-F1
#
_entry.id   AF-A0A8S2TM20-F1
#
_cell.length_a   1.000
_cell.length_b   1.000
_cell.length_c   1.000
_cell.angle_alpha   90.00
_cell.angle_beta   90.00
_cell.angle_gamma   90.00
#
_symmetry.space_group_name_H-M   'P 1'
#
loop_
_entity.id
_entity.type
_entity.pdbx_description
1 polymer ?
#
loop_
_entity_poly.entity_id
_entity_poly.type
_entity_poly.pdbx_seq_one_letter_code
_entity_poly.pdbx_strand_id
1 'polypeptide(L)'
;DLTVLKGPEHGSEQANEFRQFWGERCELRRFPDGSILESVVWNADRTNEKRLVWMDATRYLLQMHAGISIQHVTFSDTNLMQILTLPFRLFSSYGSGDEQQLLICSQLIELSKQLRSLNELPLKIMSISGTSESVRYTDVFPPLPANFLTNLKKLRSVQRHGKFYTPRMDSRYSPPYTKSIDVLCQLEMSQKWFDDIDYIKHSKTLYYIQLATLLEQKYHYTCVPTKTCCYVLKQYYVYRLTIGYNKEIYLHETLNNKNDLIRSIKQTTESKHLRYETEYMPKLSAAIYGVSQQYVHYQSV
;
A
#
# COMPACT_ATOMS: atom_id res chain seq x y z
N ASP A 1 16.69 -7.01 -14.38
CA ASP A 1 17.32 -6.72 -13.08
C ASP A 1 18.14 -5.45 -13.27
N LEU A 2 17.88 -4.40 -12.49
CA LEU A 2 18.54 -3.10 -12.68
C LEU A 2 19.96 -3.06 -12.08
N THR A 3 20.34 -4.11 -11.34
CA THR A 3 21.62 -4.22 -10.63
C THR A 3 22.67 -5.01 -11.39
N VAL A 4 22.35 -5.50 -12.59
CA VAL A 4 23.28 -6.31 -13.40
C VAL A 4 23.29 -5.81 -14.84
N LEU A 5 24.44 -5.35 -15.30
CA LEU A 5 24.70 -5.05 -16.70
C LEU A 5 25.31 -6.30 -17.33
N LYS A 6 24.54 -6.95 -18.21
CA LYS A 6 25.04 -8.06 -19.02
C LYS A 6 25.95 -7.51 -20.11
N GLY A 7 27.17 -8.01 -20.16
CA GLY A 7 28.12 -7.76 -21.23
C GLY A 7 28.17 -8.90 -22.25
N PRO A 8 29.22 -8.92 -23.09
CA PRO A 8 29.44 -9.94 -24.11
C PRO A 8 29.77 -11.32 -23.56
N GLU A 9 29.67 -12.33 -24.43
CA GLU A 9 30.06 -13.71 -24.11
C GLU A 9 31.56 -13.83 -23.85
N HIS A 10 31.91 -14.64 -22.86
CA HIS A 10 33.30 -14.83 -22.47
C HIS A 10 34.16 -15.35 -23.64
N GLY A 11 35.34 -14.78 -23.82
CA GLY A 11 36.28 -15.18 -24.88
C GLY A 11 36.05 -14.49 -26.23
N SER A 12 35.02 -13.66 -26.36
CA SER A 12 34.85 -12.78 -27.52
C SER A 12 35.81 -11.59 -27.49
N GLU A 13 36.09 -10.99 -28.65
CA GLU A 13 36.88 -9.75 -28.73
C GLU A 13 36.19 -8.60 -27.97
N GLN A 14 34.85 -8.52 -28.08
CA GLN A 14 34.05 -7.54 -27.34
C GLN A 14 34.13 -7.74 -25.81
N ALA A 15 34.34 -8.97 -25.32
CA ALA A 15 34.54 -9.22 -23.88
C ALA A 15 35.84 -8.60 -23.38
N ASN A 16 36.90 -8.57 -24.20
CA ASN A 16 38.15 -7.91 -23.84
C ASN A 16 37.98 -6.39 -23.76
N GLU A 17 37.30 -5.79 -24.75
CA GLU A 17 36.97 -4.36 -24.73
C GLU A 17 36.09 -4.01 -23.52
N PHE A 18 35.07 -4.83 -23.23
CA PHE A 18 34.19 -4.64 -22.09
C PHE A 18 34.95 -4.70 -20.76
N ARG A 19 35.86 -5.66 -20.60
CA ARG A 19 36.72 -5.77 -19.42
C ARG A 19 37.69 -4.60 -19.30
N GLN A 20 38.27 -4.14 -20.41
CA GLN A 20 39.12 -2.94 -20.40
C GLN A 20 38.34 -1.69 -20.00
N PHE A 21 37.11 -1.53 -20.50
CA PHE A 21 36.26 -0.38 -20.21
C PHE A 21 35.79 -0.35 -18.74
N TRP A 22 35.36 -1.50 -18.20
CA TRP A 22 34.83 -1.59 -16.84
C TRP A 22 35.89 -1.93 -15.78
N GLY A 23 37.07 -2.38 -16.15
CA GLY A 23 38.17 -2.69 -15.23
C GLY A 23 37.77 -3.66 -14.12
N GLU A 24 38.08 -3.30 -12.88
CA GLU A 24 37.85 -4.13 -11.69
C GLU A 24 36.37 -4.41 -11.38
N ARG A 25 35.45 -3.60 -11.92
CA ARG A 25 34.00 -3.81 -11.77
C ARG A 25 33.47 -4.96 -12.64
N CYS A 26 34.25 -5.43 -13.60
CA CYS A 26 33.87 -6.51 -14.50
C CYS A 26 34.12 -7.87 -13.84
N GLU A 27 33.10 -8.70 -13.77
CA GLU A 27 33.17 -10.08 -13.27
C GLU A 27 32.53 -11.06 -14.26
N LEU A 28 32.98 -12.31 -14.21
CA LEU A 28 32.38 -13.40 -14.97
C LEU A 28 31.19 -13.97 -14.21
N ARG A 29 30.02 -13.98 -14.85
CA ARG A 29 28.80 -14.48 -14.22
C ARG A 29 28.11 -15.52 -15.09
N ARG A 30 27.73 -16.64 -14.46
CA ARG A 30 26.87 -17.65 -15.07
C ARG A 30 25.40 -17.29 -14.80
N PHE A 31 24.60 -17.21 -15.86
CA PHE A 31 23.18 -16.90 -15.78
C PHE A 31 22.31 -18.17 -15.79
N PRO A 32 21.02 -18.09 -15.38
CA PRO A 32 20.12 -19.25 -15.32
C PRO A 32 19.89 -19.94 -16.67
N ASP A 33 20.11 -19.23 -17.78
CA ASP A 33 20.08 -19.77 -19.14
C ASP A 33 21.35 -20.58 -19.50
N GLY A 34 22.31 -20.69 -18.58
CA GLY A 34 23.58 -21.40 -18.76
C GLY A 34 24.67 -20.55 -19.41
N SER A 35 24.35 -19.36 -19.89
CA SER A 35 25.33 -18.46 -20.52
C SER A 35 26.35 -17.95 -19.50
N ILE A 36 27.59 -17.77 -19.97
CA ILE A 36 28.69 -17.18 -19.19
C ILE A 36 29.08 -15.89 -19.87
N LEU A 37 28.74 -14.77 -19.25
CA LEU A 37 28.97 -13.44 -19.80
C LEU A 37 29.90 -12.65 -18.88
N GLU A 38 30.66 -11.74 -19.47
CA GLU A 38 31.22 -10.62 -18.70
C GLU A 38 30.07 -9.77 -18.18
N SER A 39 30.14 -9.29 -16.95
CA SER A 39 29.04 -8.56 -16.30
C SER A 39 29.54 -7.55 -15.29
N VAL A 40 28.74 -6.51 -15.05
CA VAL A 40 28.96 -5.57 -13.94
C VAL A 40 27.78 -5.67 -13.00
N VAL A 41 28.08 -5.76 -11.71
CA VAL A 41 27.07 -5.94 -10.66
C VAL A 41 27.14 -4.80 -9.65
N TRP A 42 25.97 -4.27 -9.31
CA TRP A 42 25.81 -3.24 -8.29
C TRP A 42 25.11 -3.81 -7.06
N ASN A 43 25.63 -3.47 -5.88
CA ASN A 43 25.00 -3.80 -4.61
C ASN A 43 23.90 -2.79 -4.32
N ALA A 44 22.67 -3.12 -4.71
CA ALA A 44 21.49 -2.31 -4.48
C ALA A 44 20.32 -3.23 -4.06
N ASP A 45 20.01 -3.22 -2.78
CA ASP A 45 18.96 -4.07 -2.22
C ASP A 45 17.59 -3.42 -2.39
N ARG A 46 17.54 -2.10 -2.18
CA ARG A 46 16.31 -1.31 -2.20
C ARG A 46 15.93 -0.84 -3.59
N THR A 47 14.65 -0.55 -3.76
CA THR A 47 14.07 -0.07 -5.02
C THR A 47 14.70 1.27 -5.43
N ASN A 48 14.88 2.20 -4.48
CA ASN A 48 15.53 3.48 -4.74
C ASN A 48 17.01 3.32 -5.15
N GLU A 49 17.78 2.48 -4.44
CA GLU A 49 19.18 2.18 -4.76
C GLU A 49 19.30 1.62 -6.19
N LYS A 50 18.40 0.70 -6.57
CA LYS A 50 18.33 0.13 -7.93
C LYS A 50 18.10 1.20 -9.00
N ARG A 51 17.29 2.24 -8.71
CA ARG A 51 17.07 3.37 -9.63
C ARG A 51 18.30 4.29 -9.75
N LEU A 52 19.20 4.28 -8.78
CA LEU A 52 20.40 5.14 -8.74
C LEU A 52 21.67 4.45 -9.28
N VAL A 53 21.59 3.17 -9.66
CA VAL A 53 22.70 2.39 -10.22
C VAL A 53 23.41 3.12 -11.37
N TRP A 54 22.66 3.81 -12.24
CA TRP A 54 23.24 4.55 -13.35
C TRP A 54 24.13 5.71 -12.89
N MET A 55 23.78 6.39 -11.80
CA MET A 55 24.61 7.47 -11.24
C MET A 55 25.94 6.91 -10.75
N ASP A 56 25.92 5.76 -10.08
CA ASP A 56 27.12 5.10 -9.60
C ASP A 56 27.99 4.61 -10.76
N ALA A 57 27.37 4.09 -11.82
CA ALA A 57 28.05 3.74 -13.06
C ALA A 57 28.73 4.96 -13.70
N THR A 58 28.04 6.09 -13.82
CA THR A 58 28.59 7.33 -14.38
C THR A 58 29.76 7.86 -13.55
N ARG A 59 29.63 7.91 -12.21
CA ARG A 59 30.73 8.36 -11.34
C ARG A 59 31.97 7.47 -11.50
N TYR A 60 31.77 6.15 -11.55
CA TYR A 60 32.86 5.19 -11.76
C TYR A 60 33.58 5.42 -13.10
N LEU A 61 32.82 5.55 -14.19
CA LEU A 61 33.41 5.74 -15.52
C LEU A 61 34.14 7.07 -15.67
N LEU A 62 33.60 8.15 -15.10
CA LEU A 62 34.27 9.47 -15.12
C LEU A 62 35.57 9.46 -14.29
N GLN A 63 35.58 8.76 -13.16
CA GLN A 63 36.80 8.61 -12.37
C GLN A 63 37.86 7.79 -13.12
N MET A 64 37.46 6.66 -13.70
CA MET A 64 38.37 5.75 -14.40
C MET A 64 38.95 6.35 -15.68
N HIS A 65 38.12 6.94 -16.53
CA HIS A 65 38.52 7.36 -17.87
C HIS A 65 38.86 8.84 -18.00
N ALA A 66 38.33 9.70 -17.12
CA ALA A 66 38.55 11.14 -17.18
C ALA A 66 39.32 11.70 -15.96
N GLY A 67 39.68 10.86 -14.98
CA GLY A 67 40.37 11.29 -13.76
C GLY A 67 39.56 12.25 -12.89
N ILE A 68 38.25 12.35 -13.12
CA ILE A 68 37.36 13.26 -12.38
C ILE A 68 37.00 12.60 -11.06
N SER A 69 37.37 13.23 -9.94
CA SER A 69 36.97 12.77 -8.61
C SER A 69 35.45 12.66 -8.49
N ILE A 70 34.97 11.57 -7.90
CA ILE A 70 33.55 11.30 -7.59
C ILE A 70 32.87 12.50 -6.93
N GLN A 71 33.59 13.24 -6.08
CA GLN A 71 33.07 14.38 -5.32
C GLN A 71 32.69 15.58 -6.21
N HIS A 72 33.25 15.67 -7.42
CA HIS A 72 32.94 16.74 -8.38
C HIS A 72 31.74 16.39 -9.29
N VAL A 73 31.21 15.17 -9.20
CA VAL A 73 30.08 14.71 -10.01
C VAL A 73 28.81 14.72 -9.16
N THR A 74 28.05 15.81 -9.30
CA THR A 74 26.77 16.00 -8.60
C THR A 74 25.59 15.80 -9.53
N PHE A 75 24.55 15.10 -9.06
CA PHE A 75 23.29 14.91 -9.77
C PHE A 75 22.16 15.64 -9.05
N SER A 76 21.43 16.49 -9.77
CA SER A 76 20.35 17.31 -9.21
C SER A 76 19.23 16.50 -8.56
N ASP A 77 18.93 15.30 -9.09
CA ASP A 77 17.84 14.43 -8.61
C ASP A 77 18.02 13.92 -7.17
N THR A 78 19.26 13.84 -6.69
CA THR A 78 19.54 13.31 -5.34
C THR A 78 19.05 14.24 -4.22
N ASN A 79 18.91 15.54 -4.49
CA ASN A 79 18.51 16.53 -3.50
C ASN A 79 17.02 16.42 -3.13
N LEU A 80 16.15 16.04 -4.07
CA LEU A 80 14.72 15.89 -3.80
C LEU A 80 14.41 14.63 -2.99
N MET A 81 15.19 13.56 -3.18
CA MET A 81 15.02 12.30 -2.44
C MET A 81 15.23 12.45 -0.94
N GLN A 82 16.05 13.40 -0.50
CA GLN A 82 16.24 13.69 0.93
C GLN A 82 14.95 14.16 1.62
N ILE A 83 14.05 14.81 0.87
CA ILE A 83 12.75 15.31 1.38
C ILE A 83 11.82 14.15 1.72
N LEU A 84 11.94 13.02 1.03
CA LEU A 84 11.10 11.83 1.20
C LEU A 84 11.62 10.86 2.28
N THR A 85 12.60 11.27 3.08
CA THR A 85 13.15 10.44 4.15
C THR A 85 12.42 10.66 5.47
N LEU A 86 12.25 9.58 6.25
CA LEU A 86 11.77 9.68 7.63
C LEU A 86 12.95 9.81 8.61
N PRO A 87 12.78 10.54 9.72
CA PRO A 87 13.76 10.56 10.80
C PRO A 87 14.09 9.14 11.28
N PHE A 88 15.39 8.81 11.37
CA PHE A 88 15.89 7.48 11.77
C PHE A 88 15.24 6.93 13.05
N ARG A 89 14.91 7.83 14.00
CA ARG A 89 14.23 7.49 15.27
C ARG A 89 12.80 6.92 15.11
N LEU A 90 12.15 7.18 13.98
CA LEU A 90 10.81 6.70 13.67
C LEU A 90 10.87 5.36 12.94
N PHE A 91 11.78 5.25 11.97
CA PHE A 91 12.00 4.03 11.23
C PHE A 91 13.42 4.03 10.66
N SER A 92 14.26 3.10 11.13
CA SER A 92 15.70 3.09 10.81
C SER A 92 16.01 2.80 9.34
N SER A 93 15.09 2.14 8.63
CA SER A 93 15.28 1.62 7.28
C SER A 93 14.14 2.00 6.34
N TYR A 94 13.70 3.26 6.37
CA TYR A 94 12.55 3.70 5.58
C TYR A 94 12.85 3.80 4.07
N GLY A 95 14.05 4.25 3.71
CA GLY A 95 14.39 4.50 2.30
C GLY A 95 13.45 5.56 1.71
N SER A 96 12.84 5.24 0.57
CA SER A 96 11.82 6.03 -0.14
C SER A 96 10.38 5.64 0.22
N GLY A 97 10.16 4.61 1.04
CA GLY A 97 8.83 4.06 1.31
C GLY A 97 8.35 3.00 0.30
N ASP A 98 9.09 2.77 -0.78
CA ASP A 98 8.73 1.78 -1.82
C ASP A 98 8.58 0.36 -1.23
N GLU A 99 9.48 -0.03 -0.33
CA GLU A 99 9.46 -1.36 0.29
C GLU A 99 8.24 -1.54 1.20
N GLN A 100 7.85 -0.50 1.93
CA GLN A 100 6.65 -0.48 2.78
C GLN A 100 5.40 -0.62 1.91
N GLN A 101 5.35 0.09 0.79
CA GLN A 101 4.26 0.02 -0.17
C GLN A 101 4.12 -1.38 -0.79
N LEU A 102 5.23 -1.99 -1.20
CA LEU A 102 5.26 -3.37 -1.70
C LEU A 102 4.77 -4.36 -0.65
N LEU A 103 5.21 -4.20 0.60
CA LEU A 103 4.77 -5.01 1.72
C LEU A 103 3.25 -4.87 1.91
N ILE A 104 2.72 -3.64 1.98
CA ILE A 104 1.28 -3.38 2.13
C ILE A 104 0.47 -4.07 1.03
N CYS A 105 0.89 -3.94 -0.23
CA CYS A 105 0.23 -4.59 -1.36
C CYS A 105 0.21 -6.13 -1.19
N SER A 106 1.35 -6.73 -0.84
CA SER A 106 1.45 -8.18 -0.62
C SER A 106 0.55 -8.65 0.54
N GLN A 107 0.52 -7.88 1.63
CA GLN A 107 -0.26 -8.19 2.82
C GLN A 107 -1.76 -8.07 2.57
N LEU A 108 -2.18 -7.10 1.74
CA LEU A 108 -3.56 -6.96 1.30
C LEU A 108 -3.99 -8.12 0.41
N ILE A 109 -3.13 -8.61 -0.50
CA ILE A 109 -3.43 -9.78 -1.33
C ILE A 109 -3.67 -11.00 -0.43
N GLU A 110 -2.83 -11.21 0.57
CA GLU A 110 -3.00 -12.31 1.54
C GLU A 110 -4.27 -12.16 2.36
N LEU A 111 -4.54 -10.97 2.91
CA LEU A 111 -5.79 -10.69 3.65
C LEU A 111 -7.01 -10.95 2.76
N SER A 112 -6.95 -10.55 1.49
CA SER A 112 -8.02 -10.77 0.52
C SER A 112 -8.26 -12.26 0.23
N LYS A 113 -7.22 -13.10 0.26
CA LYS A 113 -7.37 -14.56 0.16
C LYS A 113 -8.03 -15.13 1.43
N GLN A 114 -7.60 -14.65 2.60
CA GLN A 114 -8.14 -15.08 3.90
C GLN A 114 -9.61 -14.72 4.05
N LEU A 115 -10.00 -13.49 3.71
CA LEU A 115 -11.40 -13.02 3.72
C LEU A 115 -12.29 -13.84 2.79
N ARG A 116 -11.82 -14.18 1.58
CA ARG A 116 -12.58 -15.03 0.64
C ARG A 116 -12.75 -16.47 1.10
N SER A 117 -11.91 -16.95 2.01
CA SER A 117 -11.99 -18.32 2.56
C SER A 117 -12.96 -18.44 3.75
N LEU A 118 -13.60 -17.34 4.16
CA LEU A 118 -14.60 -17.31 5.23
C LEU A 118 -15.96 -17.74 4.65
N ASN A 119 -16.24 -19.04 4.67
CA ASN A 119 -17.48 -19.61 4.10
C ASN A 119 -18.69 -19.48 5.04
N GLU A 120 -18.47 -19.15 6.31
CA GLU A 120 -19.50 -19.07 7.36
C GLU A 120 -20.18 -17.70 7.43
N LEU A 121 -19.85 -16.78 6.51
CA LEU A 121 -20.47 -15.46 6.43
C LEU A 121 -21.87 -15.56 5.81
N PRO A 122 -22.82 -14.69 6.23
CA PRO A 122 -24.23 -14.77 5.80
C PRO A 122 -24.41 -14.42 4.33
N LEU A 123 -23.49 -13.60 3.79
CA LEU A 123 -23.33 -13.34 2.37
C LEU A 123 -21.86 -13.47 2.00
N LYS A 124 -21.60 -14.06 0.84
CA LYS A 124 -20.24 -14.20 0.32
C LYS A 124 -19.70 -12.85 -0.15
N ILE A 125 -18.42 -12.63 0.09
CA ILE A 125 -17.68 -11.46 -0.44
C ILE A 125 -17.32 -11.75 -1.91
N MET A 126 -17.85 -10.94 -2.82
CA MET A 126 -17.62 -11.07 -4.26
C MET A 126 -16.31 -10.39 -4.69
N SER A 127 -16.11 -9.15 -4.24
CA SER A 127 -14.93 -8.37 -4.58
C SER A 127 -14.33 -7.73 -3.34
N ILE A 128 -13.00 -7.58 -3.36
CA ILE A 128 -12.21 -6.94 -2.31
C ILE A 128 -11.25 -6.02 -3.03
N SER A 129 -11.34 -4.73 -2.72
CA SER A 129 -10.56 -3.69 -3.39
C SER A 129 -9.95 -2.77 -2.34
N GLY A 130 -8.63 -2.56 -2.41
CA GLY A 130 -7.98 -1.51 -1.61
C GLY A 130 -8.32 -0.13 -2.17
N THR A 131 -8.68 0.81 -1.30
CA THR A 131 -9.10 2.16 -1.68
C THR A 131 -8.22 3.27 -1.08
N SER A 132 -7.22 2.93 -0.26
CA SER A 132 -6.23 3.91 0.23
C SER A 132 -5.19 4.29 -0.82
N GLU A 133 -4.55 5.45 -0.64
CA GLU A 133 -3.42 5.87 -1.47
C GLU A 133 -2.27 4.85 -1.45
N SER A 134 -2.08 4.20 -0.30
CA SER A 134 -1.01 3.24 -0.02
C SER A 134 -1.14 1.91 -0.79
N VAL A 135 -2.25 1.68 -1.48
CA VAL A 135 -2.41 0.48 -2.33
C VAL A 135 -2.28 0.79 -3.82
N ARG A 136 -2.19 2.08 -4.18
CA ARG A 136 -2.12 2.58 -5.57
C ARG A 136 -0.88 3.44 -5.84
N TYR A 137 0.12 3.40 -4.96
CA TYR A 137 1.39 4.13 -5.11
C TYR A 137 1.23 5.65 -5.20
N THR A 138 0.27 6.21 -4.47
CA THR A 138 0.06 7.67 -4.39
C THR A 138 0.16 8.20 -2.95
N ASP A 139 0.71 7.41 -2.03
CA ASP A 139 0.92 7.81 -0.65
C ASP A 139 2.37 8.28 -0.51
N VAL A 140 2.58 9.56 -0.21
CA VAL A 140 3.94 10.13 -0.07
C VAL A 140 4.71 9.43 1.05
N PHE A 141 4.01 9.10 2.14
CA PHE A 141 4.57 8.33 3.22
C PHE A 141 3.70 7.12 3.53
N PRO A 142 3.92 5.97 2.85
CA PRO A 142 3.18 4.74 3.12
C PRO A 142 3.14 4.42 4.62
N PRO A 143 2.02 3.89 5.13
CA PRO A 143 1.86 3.64 6.55
C PRO A 143 2.98 2.74 7.07
N LEU A 144 3.52 3.12 8.23
CA LEU A 144 4.45 2.28 8.96
C LEU A 144 3.66 1.22 9.75
N PRO A 145 4.27 0.05 10.00
CA PRO A 145 3.68 -0.91 10.92
C PRO A 145 3.50 -0.25 12.29
N ALA A 146 2.35 -0.51 12.93
CA ALA A 146 2.01 -0.10 14.29
C ALA A 146 2.82 -0.87 15.34
N ASN A 147 4.14 -0.96 15.15
CA ASN A 147 5.09 -1.53 16.08
C ASN A 147 5.31 -0.55 17.23
N PHE A 148 4.30 -0.40 18.07
CA PHE A 148 4.41 0.34 19.31
C PHE A 148 5.13 -0.50 20.36
N LEU A 149 6.44 -0.71 20.18
CA LEU A 149 7.33 -0.96 21.31
C LEU A 149 7.44 0.35 22.09
N THR A 150 6.36 0.76 22.74
CA THR A 150 6.30 2.09 23.34
C THR A 150 7.10 2.10 24.64
N ASN A 151 8.09 2.97 24.66
CA ASN A 151 8.72 3.48 25.87
C ASN A 151 7.59 3.94 26.83
N LEU A 152 7.57 3.44 28.06
CA LEU A 152 6.46 3.60 29.04
C LEU A 152 5.97 5.05 29.23
N LYS A 153 6.80 6.05 28.92
CA LYS A 153 6.46 7.48 28.94
C LYS A 153 5.45 7.91 27.88
N LYS A 154 5.43 7.29 26.70
CA LYS A 154 4.42 7.54 25.64
C LYS A 154 3.09 6.84 25.94
N LEU A 155 3.09 5.76 26.71
CA LEU A 155 1.84 5.18 27.21
C LEU A 155 1.11 6.13 28.17
N ARG A 156 1.81 7.08 28.81
CA ARG A 156 1.17 8.11 29.64
C ARG A 156 0.29 9.07 28.83
N SER A 157 0.43 9.12 27.50
CA SER A 157 -0.44 9.90 26.63
C SER A 157 -1.68 9.17 26.17
N VAL A 158 -1.86 7.91 26.56
CA VAL A 158 -3.07 7.15 26.27
C VAL A 158 -3.73 6.68 27.55
N GLN A 159 -5.05 6.61 27.51
CA GLN A 159 -5.89 6.08 28.56
C GLN A 159 -6.53 4.82 28.02
N ARG A 160 -6.59 3.78 28.85
CA ARG A 160 -7.36 2.59 28.51
C ARG A 160 -8.84 2.87 28.74
N HIS A 161 -9.65 2.70 27.69
CA HIS A 161 -11.10 2.74 27.74
C HIS A 161 -11.64 1.38 27.28
N GLY A 162 -11.86 0.48 28.24
CA GLY A 162 -12.24 -0.91 27.97
C GLY A 162 -11.15 -1.69 27.22
N LYS A 163 -11.46 -2.11 25.99
CA LYS A 163 -10.52 -2.79 25.08
C LYS A 163 -9.66 -1.81 24.25
N PHE A 164 -9.91 -0.50 24.34
CA PHE A 164 -9.27 0.50 23.49
C PHE A 164 -8.28 1.37 24.26
N TYR A 165 -7.33 1.95 23.53
CA TYR A 165 -6.49 3.05 24.02
C TYR A 165 -6.92 4.33 23.31
N THR A 166 -7.31 5.34 24.09
CA THR A 166 -7.65 6.67 23.58
C THR A 166 -6.58 7.66 23.98
N PRO A 167 -6.29 8.68 23.16
CA PRO A 167 -5.43 9.78 23.57
C PRO A 167 -5.97 10.44 24.85
N ARG A 168 -5.08 10.72 25.80
CA ARG A 168 -5.39 11.48 27.01
C ARG A 168 -5.45 12.96 26.70
N MET A 169 -6.58 13.60 27.01
CA MET A 169 -6.76 15.04 26.81
C MET A 169 -5.83 15.88 27.69
N ASP A 170 -5.41 15.35 28.84
CA ASP A 170 -4.51 15.99 29.81
C ASP A 170 -3.02 15.73 29.52
N SER A 171 -2.70 14.96 28.47
CA SER A 171 -1.33 14.66 28.10
C SER A 171 -0.70 15.75 27.24
N ARG A 172 0.52 16.15 27.60
CA ARG A 172 1.37 17.03 26.75
C ARG A 172 1.90 16.35 25.49
N TYR A 173 1.81 15.03 25.40
CA TYR A 173 2.27 14.25 24.25
C TYR A 173 1.07 13.63 23.54
N SER A 174 1.12 13.53 22.21
CA SER A 174 0.16 12.76 21.42
C SER A 174 0.70 11.34 21.19
N PRO A 175 -0.15 10.29 21.22
CA PRO A 175 0.27 8.99 20.78
C PRO A 175 0.73 9.02 19.31
N PRO A 176 1.66 8.14 18.91
CA PRO A 176 2.04 8.01 17.51
C PRO A 176 0.83 7.67 16.64
N TYR A 177 0.69 8.38 15.52
CA TYR A 177 -0.37 8.15 14.54
C TYR A 177 0.01 6.99 13.62
N THR A 178 -0.94 6.08 13.40
CA THR A 178 -0.87 5.05 12.36
C THR A 178 -2.07 5.21 11.44
N LYS A 179 -1.79 5.42 10.15
CA LYS A 179 -2.80 5.48 9.10
C LYS A 179 -3.35 4.07 8.81
N SER A 180 -4.67 3.95 8.70
CA SER A 180 -5.32 2.69 8.32
C SER A 180 -5.31 2.49 6.80
N ILE A 181 -5.28 1.23 6.37
CA ILE A 181 -5.43 0.83 4.97
C ILE A 181 -6.88 0.46 4.72
N ASP A 182 -7.53 1.21 3.84
CA ASP A 182 -8.94 1.08 3.52
C ASP A 182 -9.16 -0.02 2.49
N VAL A 183 -10.14 -0.88 2.79
CA VAL A 183 -10.49 -2.02 1.97
C VAL A 183 -12.00 -2.08 1.85
N LEU A 184 -12.49 -1.93 0.62
CA LEU A 184 -13.89 -2.11 0.28
C LEU A 184 -14.16 -3.58 -0.03
N CYS A 185 -15.11 -4.18 0.69
CA CYS A 185 -15.65 -5.50 0.43
C CYS A 185 -17.04 -5.36 -0.19
N GLN A 186 -17.23 -5.82 -1.42
CA GLN A 186 -18.56 -5.88 -2.04
C GLN A 186 -19.15 -7.27 -1.82
N LEU A 187 -20.35 -7.30 -1.26
CA LEU A 187 -21.10 -8.54 -1.04
C LEU A 187 -21.81 -8.98 -2.32
N GLU A 188 -22.17 -10.25 -2.37
CA GLU A 188 -23.04 -10.76 -3.42
C GLU A 188 -24.40 -10.06 -3.45
N MET A 189 -24.97 -9.93 -4.66
CA MET A 189 -26.31 -9.39 -4.82
C MET A 189 -27.31 -10.40 -4.29
N SER A 190 -27.94 -10.09 -3.17
CA SER A 190 -29.04 -10.89 -2.65
C SER A 190 -30.38 -10.20 -2.87
N GLN A 191 -31.37 -11.02 -3.22
CA GLN A 191 -32.73 -10.57 -3.50
C GLN A 191 -33.53 -10.28 -2.21
N LYS A 192 -33.10 -10.82 -1.05
CA LYS A 192 -33.78 -10.71 0.25
C LYS A 192 -33.24 -9.56 1.11
N TRP A 193 -33.29 -8.32 0.61
CA TRP A 193 -32.71 -7.17 1.32
C TRP A 193 -33.62 -5.94 1.31
N PHE A 194 -33.35 -5.08 2.28
CA PHE A 194 -34.29 -4.21 2.97
C PHE A 194 -34.50 -2.87 2.27
N ASP A 195 -35.75 -2.38 2.27
CA ASP A 195 -36.12 -1.08 1.71
C ASP A 195 -35.85 0.10 2.67
N ASP A 196 -35.23 -0.17 3.82
CA ASP A 196 -34.92 0.80 4.87
C ASP A 196 -33.41 0.91 5.10
N ILE A 197 -32.92 2.15 5.09
CA ILE A 197 -31.51 2.51 5.31
C ILE A 197 -31.06 2.10 6.71
N ASP A 198 -31.90 2.30 7.74
CA ASP A 198 -31.47 1.99 9.11
C ASP A 198 -31.36 0.48 9.30
N TYR A 199 -32.22 -0.31 8.65
CA TYR A 199 -32.05 -1.75 8.61
C TYR A 199 -30.74 -2.16 7.92
N ILE A 200 -30.39 -1.52 6.79
CA ILE A 200 -29.11 -1.78 6.11
C ILE A 200 -27.93 -1.50 7.04
N LYS A 201 -27.93 -0.39 7.77
CA LYS A 201 -26.87 -0.06 8.75
C LYS A 201 -26.74 -1.11 9.85
N HIS A 202 -27.85 -1.56 10.42
CA HIS A 202 -27.85 -2.62 11.43
C HIS A 202 -27.34 -3.95 10.86
N SER A 203 -27.74 -4.29 9.62
CA SER A 203 -27.28 -5.50 8.93
C SER A 203 -25.78 -5.48 8.67
N LYS A 204 -25.24 -4.35 8.20
CA LYS A 204 -23.79 -4.16 8.05
C LYS A 204 -23.08 -4.31 9.39
N THR A 205 -23.63 -3.75 10.46
CA THR A 205 -23.05 -3.87 11.81
C THR A 205 -22.97 -5.32 12.27
N LEU A 206 -24.06 -6.09 12.09
CA LEU A 206 -24.07 -7.53 12.40
C LEU A 206 -23.06 -8.30 11.55
N TYR A 207 -22.96 -7.97 10.26
CA TYR A 207 -21.95 -8.56 9.38
C TYR A 207 -20.54 -8.28 9.88
N TYR A 208 -20.22 -7.04 10.29
CA TYR A 208 -18.91 -6.69 10.84
C TYR A 208 -18.58 -7.48 12.11
N ILE A 209 -19.56 -7.68 13.01
CA ILE A 209 -19.38 -8.46 14.23
C ILE A 209 -19.06 -9.92 13.91
N GLN A 210 -19.81 -10.53 12.98
CA GLN A 210 -19.58 -11.91 12.57
C GLN A 210 -18.23 -12.06 11.86
N LEU A 211 -17.90 -11.15 10.95
CA LEU A 211 -16.61 -11.11 10.27
C LEU A 211 -15.44 -11.00 11.25
N ALA A 212 -15.54 -10.12 12.24
CA ALA A 212 -14.53 -9.98 13.30
C ALA A 212 -14.34 -11.29 14.08
N THR A 213 -15.45 -11.94 14.46
CA THR A 213 -15.44 -13.20 15.21
C THR A 213 -14.75 -14.32 14.42
N LEU A 214 -15.05 -14.44 13.13
CA LEU A 214 -14.45 -15.47 12.27
C LEU A 214 -12.96 -15.23 12.03
N LEU A 215 -12.54 -13.97 11.86
CA LEU A 215 -11.12 -13.62 11.72
C LEU A 215 -10.33 -13.90 13.01
N GLU A 216 -10.92 -13.63 14.18
CA GLU A 216 -10.32 -13.91 15.48
C GLU A 216 -10.20 -15.43 15.71
N GLN A 217 -11.23 -16.21 15.35
CA GLN A 217 -11.21 -17.68 15.51
C GLN A 217 -10.25 -18.38 14.56
N LYS A 218 -10.24 -18.01 13.27
CA LYS A 218 -9.49 -18.73 12.22
C LYS A 218 -8.05 -18.26 12.07
N TYR A 219 -7.80 -16.97 12.25
CA TYR A 219 -6.49 -16.34 12.00
C TYR A 219 -5.89 -15.64 13.21
N HIS A 220 -6.59 -15.63 14.35
CA HIS A 220 -6.13 -14.98 15.59
C HIS A 220 -5.79 -13.50 15.43
N TYR A 221 -6.48 -12.82 14.50
CA TYR A 221 -6.33 -11.37 14.33
C TYR A 221 -7.09 -10.61 15.40
N THR A 222 -6.55 -9.45 15.80
CA THR A 222 -7.29 -8.51 16.63
C THR A 222 -8.23 -7.71 15.74
N CYS A 223 -9.53 -7.90 15.95
CA CYS A 223 -10.57 -7.23 15.18
C CYS A 223 -11.44 -6.34 16.07
N VAL A 224 -11.83 -5.19 15.54
CA VAL A 224 -12.72 -4.23 16.20
C VAL A 224 -13.85 -3.84 15.24
N PRO A 225 -15.04 -4.45 15.37
CA PRO A 225 -16.19 -4.04 14.60
C PRO A 225 -16.78 -2.75 15.16
N THR A 226 -17.21 -1.86 14.27
CA THR A 226 -17.93 -0.62 14.57
C THR A 226 -19.23 -0.57 13.75
N LYS A 227 -20.05 0.47 13.93
CA LYS A 227 -21.28 0.64 13.15
C LYS A 227 -21.03 0.85 11.65
N THR A 228 -19.86 1.39 11.29
CA THR A 228 -19.55 1.81 9.91
C THR A 228 -18.52 0.92 9.24
N CYS A 229 -17.60 0.31 9.99
CA CYS A 229 -16.49 -0.49 9.47
C CYS A 229 -16.03 -1.56 10.47
N CYS A 230 -15.15 -2.45 10.03
CA CYS A 230 -14.42 -3.38 10.90
C CYS A 230 -12.91 -3.11 10.78
N TYR A 231 -12.25 -2.79 11.89
CA TYR A 231 -10.80 -2.67 11.92
C TYR A 231 -10.16 -4.03 12.17
N VAL A 232 -9.10 -4.35 11.43
CA VAL A 232 -8.34 -5.60 11.57
C VAL A 232 -6.86 -5.27 11.71
N LEU A 233 -6.23 -5.70 12.79
CA LEU A 233 -4.80 -5.60 12.98
C LEU A 233 -4.13 -6.89 12.49
N LYS A 234 -3.42 -6.82 11.36
CA LYS A 234 -2.67 -7.94 10.76
C LYS A 234 -1.23 -7.51 10.54
N GLN A 235 -0.27 -8.28 11.07
CA GLN A 235 1.16 -7.98 10.98
C GLN A 235 1.49 -6.51 11.31
N TYR A 236 0.87 -6.00 12.37
CA TYR A 236 1.00 -4.60 12.82
C TYR A 236 0.44 -3.53 11.87
N TYR A 237 -0.17 -3.90 10.76
CA TYR A 237 -0.93 -2.97 9.91
C TYR A 237 -2.40 -2.97 10.29
N VAL A 238 -2.99 -1.77 10.31
CA VAL A 238 -4.42 -1.58 10.60
C VAL A 238 -5.17 -1.49 9.28
N TYR A 239 -6.06 -2.46 9.04
CA TYR A 239 -6.96 -2.47 7.89
C TYR A 239 -8.35 -2.00 8.31
N ARG A 240 -8.94 -1.06 7.58
CA ARG A 240 -10.32 -0.59 7.75
C ARG A 240 -11.18 -1.25 6.67
N LEU A 241 -11.92 -2.29 7.06
CA LEU A 241 -12.81 -3.01 6.16
C LEU A 241 -14.19 -2.33 6.13
N THR A 242 -14.64 -1.94 4.94
CA THR A 242 -15.97 -1.34 4.72
C THR A 242 -16.78 -2.20 3.76
N ILE A 243 -18.09 -2.32 4.01
CA ILE A 243 -19.01 -3.08 3.16
C ILE A 243 -19.71 -2.14 2.18
N GLY A 244 -19.49 -2.39 0.89
CA GLY A 244 -20.21 -1.73 -0.20
C GLY A 244 -21.51 -2.46 -0.52
N TYR A 245 -22.62 -1.71 -0.59
CA TYR A 245 -23.92 -2.24 -0.99
C TYR A 245 -24.63 -1.32 -1.98
N ASN A 246 -24.65 -1.69 -3.26
CA ASN A 246 -25.11 -0.79 -4.33
C ASN A 246 -26.59 -0.37 -4.19
N LYS A 247 -27.48 -1.21 -3.62
CA LYS A 247 -28.89 -0.82 -3.43
C LYS A 247 -29.07 0.34 -2.46
N GLU A 248 -28.16 0.53 -1.51
CA GLU A 248 -28.18 1.66 -0.57
C GLU A 248 -28.14 3.01 -1.30
N ILE A 249 -27.36 3.09 -2.39
CA ILE A 249 -27.28 4.30 -3.24
C ILE A 249 -28.66 4.65 -3.80
N TYR A 250 -29.36 3.66 -4.36
CA TYR A 250 -30.69 3.86 -4.95
C TYR A 250 -31.75 4.19 -3.90
N LEU A 251 -31.64 3.66 -2.68
CA LEU A 251 -32.54 4.01 -1.58
C LEU A 251 -32.37 5.47 -1.14
N HIS A 252 -31.13 5.96 -1.05
CA HIS A 252 -30.86 7.38 -0.79
C HIS A 252 -31.45 8.30 -1.88
N GLU A 253 -31.42 7.86 -3.14
CA GLU A 253 -31.98 8.63 -4.26
C GLU A 253 -33.52 8.59 -4.32
N THR A 254 -34.16 7.56 -3.79
CA THR A 254 -35.62 7.38 -3.83
C THR A 254 -36.33 7.98 -2.61
N LEU A 255 -35.72 7.96 -1.42
CA LEU A 255 -36.33 8.53 -0.20
C LEU A 255 -36.53 10.04 -0.29
N ASN A 256 -35.59 10.78 -0.88
CA ASN A 256 -35.75 12.23 -1.05
C ASN A 256 -36.86 12.61 -2.04
N ASN A 257 -37.31 11.69 -2.89
CA ASN A 257 -38.39 11.94 -3.86
C ASN A 257 -39.79 11.72 -3.28
N LYS A 258 -39.94 11.19 -2.05
CA LYS A 258 -41.27 11.03 -1.43
C LYS A 258 -41.96 12.37 -1.12
N ASN A 259 -41.20 13.48 -1.09
CA ASN A 259 -41.72 14.81 -0.80
C ASN A 259 -41.98 15.69 -2.05
N ASP A 260 -41.46 15.31 -3.23
CA ASP A 260 -41.63 16.08 -4.48
C ASP A 260 -42.67 15.39 -5.40
N LEU A 261 -43.65 16.15 -5.89
CA LEU A 261 -44.72 15.70 -6.81
C LEU A 261 -44.20 15.18 -8.17
N ILE A 262 -42.92 15.40 -8.48
CA ILE A 262 -42.25 14.94 -9.70
C ILE A 262 -41.18 13.93 -9.29
N ARG A 263 -41.38 12.65 -9.64
CA ARG A 263 -40.39 11.56 -9.45
C ARG A 263 -39.19 11.74 -10.39
N SER A 264 -38.42 12.81 -10.22
CA SER A 264 -37.10 12.94 -10.84
C SER A 264 -36.06 12.34 -9.91
N ILE A 265 -35.27 11.36 -10.37
CA ILE A 265 -34.16 10.78 -9.60
C ILE A 265 -33.10 11.88 -9.42
N LYS A 266 -33.19 12.66 -8.35
CA LYS A 266 -32.18 13.66 -8.01
C LYS A 266 -31.13 13.03 -7.12
N GLN A 267 -29.89 13.04 -7.58
CA GLN A 267 -28.74 12.56 -6.81
C GLN A 267 -28.48 13.48 -5.62
N THR A 268 -28.49 12.92 -4.40
CA THR A 268 -28.21 13.66 -3.17
C THR A 268 -26.70 13.76 -2.93
N THR A 269 -26.28 14.61 -2.00
CA THR A 269 -24.87 14.68 -1.57
C THR A 269 -24.39 13.35 -1.02
N GLU A 270 -25.22 12.67 -0.23
CA GLU A 270 -24.93 11.37 0.39
C GLU A 270 -24.88 10.26 -0.66
N SER A 271 -25.82 10.24 -1.62
CA SER A 271 -25.83 9.23 -2.68
C SER A 271 -24.63 9.37 -3.62
N LYS A 272 -24.22 10.61 -3.92
CA LYS A 272 -23.00 10.89 -4.69
C LYS A 272 -21.74 10.42 -3.95
N HIS A 273 -21.64 10.72 -2.67
CA HIS A 273 -20.50 10.30 -1.85
C HIS A 273 -20.42 8.77 -1.77
N LEU A 274 -21.54 8.11 -1.46
CA LEU A 274 -21.59 6.65 -1.37
C LEU A 274 -21.23 6.00 -2.71
N ARG A 275 -21.80 6.49 -3.83
CA ARG A 275 -21.46 6.02 -5.18
C ARG A 275 -19.97 6.21 -5.48
N TYR A 276 -19.39 7.34 -5.08
CA TYR A 276 -17.97 7.58 -5.23
C TYR A 276 -17.13 6.54 -4.49
N GLU A 277 -17.43 6.27 -3.22
CA GLU A 277 -16.68 5.30 -2.42
C GLU A 277 -16.85 3.86 -2.91
N THR A 278 -18.06 3.47 -3.35
CA THR A 278 -18.35 2.06 -3.67
C THR A 278 -18.13 1.70 -5.13
N GLU A 279 -18.31 2.63 -6.08
CA GLU A 279 -18.24 2.35 -7.52
C GLU A 279 -17.05 3.00 -8.21
N TYR A 280 -16.76 4.28 -7.92
CA TYR A 280 -15.72 5.03 -8.64
C TYR A 280 -14.34 4.84 -8.03
N MET A 281 -14.19 4.95 -6.71
CA MET A 281 -12.91 4.82 -6.03
C MET A 281 -12.20 3.49 -6.26
N PRO A 282 -12.89 2.32 -6.27
CA PRO A 282 -12.24 1.05 -6.58
C PRO A 282 -11.72 1.00 -8.03
N LYS A 283 -12.48 1.53 -8.98
CA LYS A 283 -12.08 1.60 -10.40
C LYS A 283 -10.89 2.52 -10.59
N LEU A 284 -10.91 3.69 -9.95
CA LEU A 284 -9.80 4.64 -9.97
C LEU A 284 -8.54 4.06 -9.34
N SER A 285 -8.67 3.41 -8.18
CA SER A 285 -7.55 2.75 -7.51
C SER A 285 -6.96 1.63 -8.37
N ALA A 286 -7.78 0.82 -9.03
CA ALA A 286 -7.32 -0.21 -9.95
C ALA A 286 -6.63 0.37 -11.20
N ALA A 287 -7.17 1.45 -11.78
CA ALA A 287 -6.57 2.12 -12.94
C ALA A 287 -5.19 2.72 -12.59
N ILE A 288 -5.10 3.46 -11.48
CA ILE A 288 -3.84 4.06 -11.01
C ILE A 288 -2.83 2.97 -10.65
N TYR A 289 -3.27 1.90 -9.96
CA TYR A 289 -2.41 0.76 -9.70
C TYR A 289 -1.89 0.14 -11.01
N GLY A 290 -2.74 -0.04 -12.01
CA GLY A 290 -2.33 -0.53 -13.34
C GLY A 290 -1.28 0.35 -14.02
N VAL A 291 -1.47 1.67 -14.00
CA VAL A 291 -0.48 2.65 -14.50
C VAL A 291 0.83 2.52 -13.73
N SER A 292 0.78 2.38 -12.41
CA SER A 292 1.97 2.24 -11.56
C SER A 292 2.79 0.99 -11.89
N GLN A 293 2.14 -0.09 -12.36
CA GLN A 293 2.84 -1.31 -12.78
C GLN A 293 3.51 -1.16 -14.16
N GLN A 294 2.96 -0.31 -15.03
CA GLN A 294 3.53 -0.01 -16.34
C GLN A 294 4.68 0.99 -16.25
N TYR A 295 4.54 2.00 -15.39
CA TYR A 295 5.48 3.09 -15.24
C TYR A 295 6.07 3.11 -13.82
N VAL A 296 7.26 2.52 -13.67
CA VAL A 296 7.95 2.42 -12.37
C VAL A 296 8.21 3.80 -11.74
N HIS A 297 8.40 4.84 -12.56
CA HIS A 297 8.63 6.21 -12.10
C HIS A 297 7.37 6.91 -11.56
N TYR A 298 6.18 6.39 -11.88
CA TYR A 298 4.92 6.94 -11.37
C TYR A 298 4.80 6.78 -9.85
N GLN A 299 5.47 5.77 -9.28
CA GLN A 299 5.41 5.42 -7.87
C GLN A 299 6.30 6.30 -6.99
N SER A 300 7.22 7.05 -7.59
CA SER A 300 8.32 7.72 -6.90
C SER A 300 8.48 9.15 -7.42
N VAL A 301 7.63 10.04 -6.92
CA VAL A 301 7.82 11.50 -6.80
C VAL A 301 7.31 11.94 -5.45
#